data_AF-A0A1S0TJE3-F1
#
_entry.id   AF-A0A1S0TJE3-F1
#
_cell.length_a   1.000
_cell.length_b   1.000
_cell.length_c   1.000
_cell.angle_alpha   90.00
_cell.angle_beta   90.00
_cell.angle_gamma   90.00
#
_symmetry.space_group_name_H-M   'P 1'
#
loop_
_entity.id
_entity.type
_entity.pdbx_description
1 polymer ?
#
loop_
_entity_poly.entity_id
_entity_poly.type
_entity_poly.pdbx_seq_one_letter_code
_entity_poly.pdbx_strand_id
1 'polypeptide(L)'
;MTVCYNLQLSNSKPWTLFLILLRWRGSIWKLVLIELIVFLSMFLSINIFLNNILPENIRKIVAEITEWFKSQETFKMIPIEFMLGFLVQAIITRWQKMIYHIGFIDSLSLTVSGYIHINTDYGRMIRRNIVRYICLAQVLASRDFSIAVRKRFPTIDSIVSAGLGKIKLLTYLT
;
A
#
# COMPACT_ATOMS: atom_id res chain seq x y z
N MET A 1 -4.74 2.14 5.09
CA MET A 1 -5.02 1.03 6.04
C MET A 1 -4.97 -0.27 5.26
N THR A 2 -4.42 -1.33 5.85
CA THR A 2 -4.49 -2.68 5.29
C THR A 2 -5.92 -3.21 5.43
N VAL A 3 -6.42 -3.92 4.43
CA VAL A 3 -7.77 -4.49 4.42
C VAL A 3 -7.63 -6.01 4.51
N CYS A 4 -8.00 -6.59 5.66
CA CYS A 4 -8.00 -8.03 5.84
C CYS A 4 -9.37 -8.61 5.44
N TYR A 5 -9.37 -9.57 4.52
CA TYR A 5 -10.57 -10.27 4.07
C TYR A 5 -10.40 -11.80 4.04
N ASN A 6 -9.33 -12.31 4.67
CA ASN A 6 -9.00 -13.74 4.70
C ASN A 6 -10.11 -14.59 5.31
N LEU A 7 -10.76 -14.12 6.38
CA LEU A 7 -11.86 -14.84 7.03
C LEU A 7 -13.10 -14.98 6.12
N GLN A 8 -13.31 -14.07 5.18
CA GLN A 8 -14.43 -14.16 4.25
C GLN A 8 -14.12 -15.12 3.10
N LEU A 9 -12.85 -15.22 2.71
CA LEU A 9 -12.36 -16.16 1.71
C LEU A 9 -12.14 -17.59 2.23
N SER A 10 -12.28 -17.82 3.53
CA SER A 10 -12.12 -19.17 4.09
C SER A 10 -13.23 -20.13 3.66
N ASN A 11 -14.37 -19.61 3.20
CA ASN A 11 -15.51 -20.40 2.73
C ASN A 11 -15.65 -20.28 1.21
N SER A 12 -15.56 -21.40 0.49
CA SER A 12 -15.52 -21.48 -0.99
C SER A 12 -16.88 -21.25 -1.67
N LYS A 13 -17.73 -20.41 -1.10
CA LYS A 13 -19.00 -20.04 -1.75
C LYS A 13 -18.70 -19.11 -2.93
N PRO A 14 -19.20 -19.39 -4.15
CA PRO A 14 -18.94 -18.55 -5.32
C PRO A 14 -19.45 -17.12 -5.15
N TRP A 15 -20.53 -16.93 -4.39
CA TRP A 15 -21.09 -15.62 -4.08
C TRP A 15 -20.14 -14.73 -3.25
N THR A 16 -19.26 -15.32 -2.44
CA THR A 16 -18.32 -14.57 -1.61
C THR A 16 -17.34 -13.76 -2.48
N LEU A 17 -16.87 -14.32 -3.60
CA LEU A 17 -15.97 -13.61 -4.52
C LEU A 17 -16.65 -12.38 -5.13
N PHE A 18 -17.91 -12.52 -5.55
CA PHE A 18 -18.70 -11.42 -6.08
C PHE A 18 -18.91 -10.30 -5.05
N LEU A 19 -19.22 -10.65 -3.81
CA LEU A 19 -19.36 -9.69 -2.71
C LEU A 19 -18.05 -8.95 -2.38
N ILE A 20 -16.89 -9.58 -2.60
CA ILE A 20 -15.59 -8.92 -2.41
C ILE A 20 -15.34 -7.86 -3.49
N LEU A 21 -15.72 -8.11 -4.74
CA LEU A 21 -15.61 -7.14 -5.83
C LEU A 21 -16.44 -5.88 -5.58
N LEU A 22 -17.61 -6.02 -4.94
CA LEU A 22 -18.51 -4.90 -4.60
C LEU A 22 -18.16 -4.19 -3.28
N ARG A 23 -17.07 -4.58 -2.62
CA ARG A 23 -16.61 -3.86 -1.42
C ARG A 23 -16.20 -2.44 -1.77
N TRP A 24 -16.32 -1.51 -0.83
CA TRP A 24 -15.85 -0.13 -0.99
C TRP A 24 -14.45 0.14 -0.40
N ARG A 25 -14.18 -0.37 0.81
CA ARG A 25 -12.89 -0.13 1.49
C ARG A 25 -11.78 -0.94 0.83
N GLY A 26 -10.83 -0.23 0.21
CA GLY A 26 -9.66 -0.85 -0.45
C GLY A 26 -9.99 -1.56 -1.76
N SER A 27 -11.13 -1.24 -2.37
CA SER A 27 -11.51 -1.80 -3.67
C SER A 27 -11.02 -0.97 -4.85
N ILE A 28 -11.06 -1.60 -6.02
CA ILE A 28 -10.75 -0.98 -7.31
C ILE A 28 -11.67 0.22 -7.57
N TRP A 29 -12.94 0.13 -7.17
CA TRP A 29 -13.90 1.23 -7.31
C TRP A 29 -13.38 2.51 -6.65
N LYS A 30 -12.91 2.43 -5.40
CA LYS A 30 -12.39 3.62 -4.72
C LYS A 30 -11.13 4.20 -5.39
N LEU A 31 -10.35 3.37 -6.09
CA LEU A 31 -9.11 3.77 -6.75
C LEU A 31 -9.33 4.37 -8.14
N VAL A 32 -10.38 3.96 -8.86
CA VAL A 32 -10.57 4.29 -10.29
C VAL A 32 -11.82 5.14 -10.54
N LEU A 33 -12.71 5.32 -9.55
CA LEU A 33 -14.01 5.97 -9.76
C LEU A 33 -13.87 7.40 -10.29
N ILE A 34 -12.88 8.17 -9.82
CA ILE A 34 -12.70 9.57 -10.24
C ILE A 34 -12.24 9.60 -11.70
N GLU A 35 -11.24 8.79 -12.03
CA GLU A 35 -10.69 8.64 -13.38
C GLU A 35 -11.78 8.16 -14.35
N LEU A 36 -12.62 7.21 -13.92
CA LEU A 36 -13.76 6.71 -14.70
C LEU A 36 -14.81 7.80 -14.94
N ILE A 37 -15.16 8.58 -13.92
CA ILE A 37 -16.12 9.68 -14.07
C ILE A 37 -15.58 10.75 -15.03
N VAL A 38 -14.30 11.11 -14.91
CA VAL A 38 -13.66 12.07 -15.82
C VAL A 38 -13.65 11.53 -17.25
N PHE A 39 -13.29 10.25 -17.44
CA PHE A 39 -13.31 9.60 -18.75
C PHE A 39 -14.71 9.59 -19.36
N LEU A 40 -15.73 9.17 -18.61
CA LEU A 40 -17.11 9.13 -19.07
C LEU A 40 -17.65 10.53 -19.37
N SER A 41 -17.33 11.52 -18.53
CA SER A 41 -17.73 12.91 -18.76
C SER A 41 -17.12 13.45 -20.05
N MET A 42 -15.83 13.21 -20.29
CA MET A 42 -15.16 13.64 -21.51
C MET A 42 -15.73 12.93 -22.74
N PHE A 43 -15.95 11.62 -22.65
CA PHE A 43 -16.55 10.82 -23.72
C PHE A 43 -17.96 11.29 -24.08
N LEU A 44 -18.81 11.51 -23.07
CA LEU A 44 -20.16 12.02 -23.27
C LEU A 44 -20.17 13.44 -23.83
N SER A 45 -19.25 14.30 -23.38
CA SER A 45 -19.13 15.67 -23.89
C SER A 45 -18.77 15.67 -25.38
N ILE A 46 -17.81 14.84 -25.79
CA ILE A 46 -17.46 14.66 -27.19
C ILE A 46 -18.66 14.12 -27.97
N ASN A 47 -19.36 13.11 -27.46
CA ASN A 47 -20.51 12.52 -28.13
C ASN A 47 -21.64 13.55 -28.36
N ILE A 48 -21.97 14.35 -27.34
CA ILE A 48 -22.96 15.43 -27.44
C ILE A 48 -22.51 16.48 -28.45
N PHE A 49 -21.24 16.88 -28.44
CA PHE A 49 -20.70 17.86 -29.38
C PHE A 49 -20.80 17.37 -30.84
N LEU A 50 -20.42 16.11 -31.09
CA LEU A 50 -20.45 15.52 -32.42
C LEU A 50 -21.87 15.31 -32.97
N ASN A 51 -22.83 14.98 -32.11
CA ASN A 51 -24.20 14.66 -32.54
C ASN A 51 -25.14 15.88 -32.56
N ASN A 52 -25.01 16.81 -31.61
CA ASN A 52 -26.00 17.88 -31.43
C ASN A 52 -25.53 19.26 -31.92
N ILE A 53 -24.22 19.50 -32.03
CA ILE A 53 -23.67 20.83 -32.34
C ILE A 53 -23.10 20.89 -33.76
N LEU A 54 -22.54 19.78 -34.27
CA LEU A 54 -21.86 19.77 -35.56
C LEU A 54 -22.84 19.75 -36.77
N PRO A 55 -22.59 20.57 -37.81
CA PRO A 55 -23.36 20.52 -39.05
C PRO A 55 -23.05 19.26 -39.88
N GLU A 56 -24.03 18.83 -40.68
CA GLU A 56 -24.03 17.58 -41.46
C GLU A 56 -22.76 17.32 -42.26
N ASN A 57 -22.18 18.39 -42.85
CA ASN A 57 -20.97 18.31 -43.68
C ASN A 57 -19.72 17.91 -42.88
N ILE A 58 -19.55 18.48 -41.69
CA ILE A 58 -18.39 18.19 -40.82
C ILE A 58 -18.56 16.82 -40.16
N ARG A 59 -19.80 16.43 -39.86
CA ARG A 59 -20.10 15.13 -39.24
C ARG A 59 -19.63 13.95 -40.10
N LYS A 60 -19.73 14.04 -41.44
CA LYS A 60 -19.22 13.02 -42.37
C LYS A 60 -17.69 12.87 -42.28
N ILE A 61 -16.98 13.99 -42.27
CA ILE A 61 -15.51 14.01 -42.15
C ILE A 61 -15.08 13.40 -40.80
N VAL A 62 -15.76 13.75 -39.71
CA VAL A 62 -15.45 13.17 -38.39
C VAL A 62 -15.76 11.67 -38.33
N ALA A 63 -16.82 11.20 -38.99
CA ALA A 63 -17.12 9.78 -39.07
C ALA A 63 -16.01 9.00 -39.80
N GLU A 64 -15.52 9.52 -40.93
CA GLU A 64 -14.39 8.94 -41.66
C GLU A 64 -13.11 8.90 -40.81
N ILE A 65 -12.81 9.97 -40.06
CA ILE A 65 -11.68 10.01 -39.13
C ILE A 65 -11.83 8.96 -38.02
N THR A 66 -13.04 8.81 -37.46
CA THR A 66 -13.31 7.84 -36.38
C THR A 66 -13.17 6.40 -36.88
N GLU A 67 -13.63 6.13 -38.10
CA GLU A 67 -13.46 4.85 -38.76
C GLU A 67 -11.99 4.55 -39.07
N TRP A 68 -11.23 5.55 -39.51
CA TRP A 68 -9.78 5.46 -39.68
C TRP A 68 -9.08 5.08 -38.37
N PHE A 69 -9.40 5.76 -37.25
CA PHE A 69 -8.86 5.39 -35.93
C PHE A 69 -9.23 3.97 -35.51
N LYS A 70 -10.44 3.51 -35.83
CA LYS A 70 -10.88 2.14 -35.54
C LYS A 70 -10.16 1.09 -36.39
N SER A 71 -9.84 1.42 -37.64
CA SER A 71 -9.11 0.53 -38.57
C SER A 71 -7.61 0.43 -38.29
N GLN A 72 -7.06 1.31 -37.46
CA GLN A 72 -5.66 1.28 -37.03
C GLN A 72 -5.43 0.05 -36.14
N GLU A 73 -5.03 -1.08 -36.74
CA GLU A 73 -4.60 -2.29 -36.02
C GLU A 73 -3.31 -2.08 -35.23
N THR A 74 -2.59 -0.98 -35.46
CA THR A 74 -1.40 -0.57 -34.71
C THR A 74 -1.68 -0.45 -33.20
N PHE A 75 -2.88 -0.03 -32.80
CA PHE A 75 -3.29 -0.01 -31.39
C PHE A 75 -3.60 -1.41 -30.81
N LYS A 76 -3.93 -2.39 -31.65
CA LYS A 76 -4.10 -3.80 -31.24
C LYS A 76 -2.77 -4.54 -31.11
N MET A 77 -1.73 -4.12 -31.85
CA MET A 77 -0.43 -4.80 -31.88
C MET A 77 0.46 -4.52 -30.66
N ILE A 78 0.23 -3.45 -29.91
CA ILE A 78 0.98 -3.19 -28.68
C ILE A 78 0.33 -4.00 -27.56
N PRO A 79 1.00 -5.03 -27.00
CA PRO A 79 0.40 -5.86 -25.96
C PRO A 79 0.53 -5.11 -24.62
N ILE A 80 -0.25 -4.05 -24.44
CA ILE A 80 -0.26 -3.23 -23.21
C ILE A 80 -0.59 -4.11 -22.01
N GLU A 81 -1.44 -5.11 -22.20
CA GLU A 81 -1.81 -6.11 -21.20
C GLU A 81 -0.60 -6.91 -20.74
N PHE A 82 0.27 -7.32 -21.67
CA PHE A 82 1.51 -8.04 -21.36
C PHE A 82 2.46 -7.15 -20.57
N MET A 83 2.69 -5.92 -21.03
CA MET A 83 3.57 -4.96 -20.34
C MET A 83 3.06 -4.62 -18.92
N LEU A 84 1.75 -4.41 -18.78
CA LEU A 84 1.11 -4.18 -17.49
C LEU A 84 1.29 -5.40 -16.57
N GLY A 85 1.18 -6.61 -17.10
CA GLY A 85 1.46 -7.86 -16.39
C GLY A 85 2.86 -7.88 -15.77
N PHE A 86 3.92 -7.58 -16.54
CA PHE A 86 5.28 -7.53 -15.99
C PHE A 86 5.46 -6.42 -14.96
N LEU A 87 4.90 -5.24 -15.23
CA LEU A 87 5.01 -4.11 -14.32
C LEU A 87 4.37 -4.45 -12.97
N VAL A 88 3.14 -4.97 -12.98
CA VAL A 88 2.41 -5.37 -11.76
C VAL A 88 3.16 -6.46 -11.03
N GLN A 89 3.68 -7.47 -11.74
CA GLN A 89 4.45 -8.55 -11.13
C GLN A 89 5.73 -8.04 -10.45
N ALA A 90 6.45 -7.11 -11.08
CA ALA A 90 7.64 -6.49 -10.50
C ALA A 90 7.31 -5.69 -9.23
N ILE A 91 6.21 -4.93 -9.25
CA ILE A 91 5.74 -4.15 -8.09
C ILE A 91 5.37 -5.09 -6.93
N ILE A 92 4.58 -6.14 -7.19
CA ILE A 92 4.16 -7.12 -6.16
C ILE A 92 5.39 -7.79 -5.54
N THR A 93 6.35 -8.22 -6.37
CA THR A 93 7.57 -8.88 -5.88
C THR A 93 8.36 -7.97 -4.93
N ARG A 94 8.52 -6.69 -5.28
CA ARG A 94 9.19 -5.71 -4.42
C ARG A 94 8.42 -5.43 -3.13
N TRP A 95 7.10 -5.31 -3.22
CA TRP A 95 6.22 -5.09 -2.07
C TRP A 95 6.27 -6.27 -1.10
N GLN A 96 6.22 -7.50 -1.59
CA GLN A 96 6.38 -8.71 -0.77
C GLN A 96 7.75 -8.73 -0.10
N LYS A 97 8.82 -8.47 -0.85
CA LYS A 97 10.18 -8.38 -0.31
C LYS A 97 10.27 -7.36 0.83
N MET A 98 9.66 -6.18 0.68
CA MET A 98 9.60 -5.17 1.73
C MET A 98 8.88 -5.67 2.99
N ILE A 99 7.78 -6.44 2.84
CA ILE A 99 7.08 -7.04 4.00
C ILE A 99 7.93 -8.11 4.67
N TYR A 100 8.56 -9.01 3.92
CA TYR A 100 9.40 -10.06 4.50
C TYR A 100 10.63 -9.51 5.25
N HIS A 101 11.15 -8.37 4.82
CA HIS A 101 12.26 -7.69 5.51
C HIS A 101 11.83 -6.83 6.68
N ILE A 102 10.53 -6.71 7.00
CA ILE A 102 10.11 -6.03 8.22
C ILE A 102 10.55 -6.88 9.42
N GLY A 103 11.57 -6.40 10.14
CA GLY A 103 12.10 -7.13 11.28
C GLY A 103 11.09 -7.19 12.42
N PHE A 104 10.43 -8.34 12.60
CA PHE A 104 9.60 -8.59 13.78
C PHE A 104 10.49 -8.88 15.00
N ILE A 105 10.13 -8.32 16.15
CA ILE A 105 10.91 -8.43 17.39
C ILE A 105 10.75 -9.81 18.04
N ASP A 106 9.73 -10.57 17.69
CA ASP A 106 9.32 -11.79 18.40
C ASP A 106 10.44 -12.82 18.47
N SER A 107 11.05 -13.18 17.33
CA SER A 107 12.15 -14.15 17.29
C SER A 107 13.32 -13.72 18.15
N LEU A 108 13.70 -12.44 18.08
CA LEU A 108 14.80 -11.92 18.86
C LEU A 108 14.47 -11.88 20.36
N SER A 109 13.25 -11.52 20.74
CA SER A 109 12.81 -11.49 22.13
C SER A 109 12.84 -12.87 22.77
N LEU A 110 12.45 -13.92 22.02
CA LEU A 110 12.55 -15.31 22.43
C LEU A 110 14.01 -15.74 22.59
N THR A 111 14.89 -15.34 21.65
CA THR A 111 16.33 -15.57 21.77
C THR A 111 16.90 -14.93 23.04
N VAL A 112 16.61 -13.66 23.30
CA VAL A 112 17.07 -12.95 24.50
C VAL A 112 16.56 -13.62 25.78
N SER A 113 15.31 -14.09 25.78
CA SER A 113 14.74 -14.83 26.91
C SER A 113 15.40 -16.19 27.11
N GLY A 114 15.76 -16.87 26.02
CA GLY A 114 16.38 -18.19 26.02
C GLY A 114 17.87 -18.18 26.36
N TYR A 115 18.60 -17.09 26.14
CA TYR A 115 20.03 -17.02 26.50
C TYR A 115 20.25 -16.44 27.90
N ILE A 116 19.44 -15.47 28.34
CA ILE A 116 19.62 -14.79 29.64
C ILE A 116 18.75 -15.46 30.71
N HIS A 117 19.30 -16.48 31.37
CA HIS A 117 18.62 -17.30 32.38
C HIS A 117 18.56 -16.68 33.79
N ILE A 118 19.14 -15.50 33.98
CA ILE A 118 19.23 -14.86 35.29
C ILE A 118 17.82 -14.50 35.78
N ASN A 119 17.35 -15.15 36.84
CA ASN A 119 16.03 -14.95 37.43
C ASN A 119 16.01 -13.90 38.56
N THR A 120 16.96 -12.97 38.54
CA THR A 120 17.00 -11.81 39.45
C THR A 120 16.36 -10.59 38.78
N ASP A 121 16.00 -9.59 39.58
CA ASP A 121 15.49 -8.31 39.04
C ASP A 121 16.48 -7.66 38.07
N TYR A 122 17.78 -7.81 38.32
CA TYR A 122 18.83 -7.36 37.42
C TYR A 122 18.79 -8.08 36.06
N GLY A 123 18.64 -9.41 36.05
CA GLY A 123 18.47 -10.18 34.80
C GLY A 123 17.21 -9.79 34.03
N ARG A 124 16.11 -9.51 34.75
CA ARG A 124 14.87 -8.99 34.16
C ARG A 124 15.07 -7.60 33.53
N MET A 125 15.84 -6.72 34.18
CA MET A 125 16.19 -5.40 33.63
C MET A 125 17.01 -5.52 32.35
N ILE A 126 18.02 -6.40 32.30
CA ILE A 126 18.83 -6.63 31.10
C ILE A 126 17.95 -7.07 29.92
N ARG A 127 17.14 -8.13 30.09
CA ARG A 127 16.26 -8.62 29.02
C ARG A 127 15.34 -7.52 28.49
N ARG A 128 14.74 -6.74 29.38
CA ARG A 128 13.85 -5.61 29.02
C ARG A 128 14.60 -4.50 28.28
N ASN A 129 15.81 -4.16 28.70
CA ASN A 129 16.60 -3.09 28.09
C ASN A 129 17.07 -3.48 26.68
N ILE A 130 17.52 -4.72 26.47
CA ILE A 130 17.89 -5.23 25.14
C ILE A 130 16.70 -5.11 24.18
N VAL A 131 15.53 -5.62 24.57
CA VAL A 131 14.33 -5.55 23.73
C VAL A 131 13.93 -4.10 23.46
N ARG A 132 13.98 -3.20 24.45
CA ARG A 132 13.68 -1.77 24.26
C ARG A 132 14.61 -1.09 23.26
N TYR A 133 15.92 -1.38 23.30
CA TYR A 133 16.86 -0.81 22.34
C TYR A 133 16.58 -1.26 20.91
N ILE A 134 16.16 -2.50 20.75
CA ILE A 134 15.83 -3.06 19.43
C ILE A 134 14.52 -2.48 18.90
N CYS A 135 13.51 -2.33 19.77
CA CYS A 135 12.29 -1.59 19.44
C CYS A 135 12.61 -0.14 19.05
N LEU A 136 13.50 0.53 19.77
CA LEU A 136 13.92 1.90 19.47
C LEU A 136 14.57 1.98 18.09
N ALA A 137 15.52 1.09 17.79
CA ALA A 137 16.16 1.00 16.47
C ALA A 137 15.14 0.76 15.34
N GLN A 138 14.17 -0.14 15.55
CA GLN A 138 13.11 -0.40 14.59
C GLN A 138 12.22 0.82 14.36
N VAL A 139 11.85 1.56 15.41
CA VAL A 139 11.04 2.78 15.29
C VAL A 139 11.81 3.87 14.54
N LEU A 140 13.10 4.05 14.81
CA LEU A 140 13.95 5.00 14.10
C LEU A 140 14.04 4.65 12.61
N ALA A 141 14.34 3.40 12.26
CA ALA A 141 14.35 2.95 10.87
C ALA A 141 12.98 3.11 10.20
N SER A 142 11.90 2.74 10.89
CA SER A 142 10.52 2.82 10.36
C SER A 142 10.06 4.25 10.14
N ARG A 143 10.57 5.22 10.91
CA ARG A 143 10.28 6.65 10.73
C ARG A 143 10.82 7.19 9.41
N ASP A 144 11.89 6.59 8.88
CA ASP A 144 12.50 7.05 7.64
C ASP A 144 11.68 6.66 6.41
N PHE A 145 11.20 5.42 6.34
CA PHE A 145 10.44 4.93 5.18
C PHE A 145 8.91 4.95 5.34
N SER A 146 8.36 5.09 6.55
CA SER A 146 6.91 5.14 6.79
C SER A 146 6.43 6.51 7.21
N ILE A 147 5.63 7.15 6.34
CA ILE A 147 4.99 8.44 6.62
C ILE A 147 4.06 8.35 7.84
N ALA A 148 3.40 7.21 8.05
CA ALA A 148 2.51 7.01 9.20
C ALA A 148 3.30 7.02 10.52
N VAL A 149 4.48 6.38 10.56
CA VAL A 149 5.37 6.40 11.73
C VAL A 149 5.96 7.78 11.93
N ARG A 150 6.37 8.46 10.86
CA ARG A 150 6.86 9.85 10.92
C ARG A 150 5.83 10.83 11.44
N LYS A 151 4.55 10.69 11.06
CA LYS A 151 3.45 11.50 11.60
C LYS A 151 3.19 11.23 13.08
N ARG A 152 3.35 9.97 13.52
CA ARG A 152 3.21 9.58 14.93
C ARG A 152 4.39 10.04 15.79
N PHE A 153 5.59 10.02 15.24
CA PHE A 153 6.83 10.44 15.91
C PHE A 153 7.59 11.50 15.09
N PRO A 154 7.12 12.76 15.08
CA PRO A 154 7.73 13.80 14.25
C PRO A 154 9.15 14.16 14.70
N THR A 155 9.40 14.19 16.01
CA THR A 155 10.69 14.57 16.62
C THR A 155 11.25 13.45 17.49
N ILE A 156 12.55 13.48 17.78
CA ILE A 156 13.16 12.52 18.72
C ILE A 156 12.54 12.67 20.12
N ASP A 157 12.19 13.90 20.54
CA ASP A 157 11.53 14.14 21.83
C ASP A 157 10.19 13.42 21.95
N SER A 158 9.44 13.29 20.84
CA SER A 158 8.20 12.51 20.81
C SER A 158 8.43 11.01 21.06
N ILE A 159 9.57 10.48 20.63
CA ILE A 159 9.99 9.09 20.87
C ILE A 159 10.41 8.92 22.33
N VAL A 160 11.15 9.88 22.88
CA VAL A 160 11.55 9.88 24.30
C VAL A 160 10.33 9.96 25.21
N SER A 161 9.39 10.85 24.89
CA SER A 161 8.12 11.05 25.62
C SER A 161 7.24 9.81 25.59
N ALA A 162 7.25 9.05 24.49
CA ALA A 162 6.55 7.77 24.36
C ALA A 162 7.14 6.63 25.23
N GLY A 163 8.18 6.91 26.02
CA GLY A 163 8.80 5.95 26.93
C GLY A 163 9.77 4.99 26.24
N LEU A 164 9.99 5.13 24.93
CA LEU A 164 11.01 4.38 24.19
C LEU A 164 12.42 4.93 24.48
N GLY A 165 12.53 6.21 24.82
CA GLY A 165 13.78 6.86 25.24
C GLY A 165 13.93 7.10 26.74
N LYS A 166 13.00 6.66 27.61
CA LYS A 166 13.18 6.69 29.07
C LYS A 166 14.13 5.58 29.51
N ILE A 167 15.39 5.72 29.13
CA ILE A 167 16.51 4.93 29.59
C ILE A 167 16.98 5.61 30.88
N LYS A 168 16.47 5.14 32.02
CA LYS A 168 16.97 5.52 33.35
C LYS A 168 18.45 5.14 33.58
N LEU A 169 19.12 4.50 32.63
CA LEU A 169 20.51 4.02 32.75
C LEU A 169 21.58 5.11 32.62
N LEU A 170 21.27 6.30 32.07
CA LEU A 170 22.27 7.39 32.02
C LEU A 170 22.32 8.22 33.31
N THR A 171 21.30 8.15 34.17
CA THR A 171 21.27 8.84 35.48
C THR A 171 21.92 8.07 36.63
N TYR A 172 22.43 6.85 36.40
CA TYR A 172 23.18 6.07 37.40
C TYR A 172 24.68 5.96 37.08
N LEU A 173 25.16 6.69 36.07
CA LEU A 173 26.59 6.80 35.73
C LEU A 173 27.11 8.26 35.85
N THR A 174 26.38 9.09 36.59
CA THR A 174 26.80 10.40 37.13
C THR A 174 26.29 10.48 38.55
#